data_AF-A0A6A6ZU31-F1
#
_entry.id   AF-A0A6A6ZU31-F1
#
_cell.length_a   1.000
_cell.length_b   1.000
_cell.length_c   1.000
_cell.angle_alpha   90.00
_cell.angle_beta   90.00
_cell.angle_gamma   90.00
#
_symmetry.space_group_name_H-M   'P 1'
#
loop_
_entity.id
_entity.type
_entity.pdbx_description
1 polymer ?
#
loop_
_entity_poly.entity_id
_entity_poly.type
_entity_poly.pdbx_seq_one_letter_code
_entity_poly.pdbx_strand_id
1 'polypeptide(L)'
;MRRVIRAAFAGCRAEVVGRLTLEVIERRETGAESNERPFYARHKVQTVKKYSEKVVQVLCYLWRTYEQPERPSYWLTARQEALLWSLQQIASSTQDRKREKLEARCLELWIALLDHSLVGDEHKSGLLSGIAVLGLKPDYHGGGWVPAHDFSPVLSALITTSKVLVVHYARQQRDTALQKDPDTALTVYELVRE
;
A
#
# COMPACT_ATOMS: atom_id res chain seq x y z
N MET A 1 -0.40 -1.54 11.13
CA MET A 1 0.19 -1.49 9.77
C MET A 1 1.71 -1.69 9.77
N ARG A 2 2.49 -1.01 10.63
CA ARG A 2 3.97 -1.18 10.66
C ARG A 2 4.43 -2.64 10.84
N ARG A 3 3.71 -3.46 11.62
CA ARG A 3 4.03 -4.89 11.81
C ARG A 3 3.83 -5.67 10.52
N VAL A 4 2.68 -5.46 9.84
CA VAL A 4 2.38 -6.04 8.53
C VAL A 4 3.44 -5.67 7.51
N ILE A 5 3.82 -4.39 7.41
CA ILE A 5 4.86 -3.95 6.47
C ILE A 5 6.19 -4.66 6.73
N ARG A 6 6.62 -4.80 8.00
CA ARG A 6 7.84 -5.56 8.33
C ARG A 6 7.73 -7.03 7.94
N ALA A 7 6.59 -7.68 8.20
CA ALA A 7 6.36 -9.07 7.82
C ALA A 7 6.37 -9.23 6.29
N ALA A 8 5.79 -8.27 5.57
CA ALA A 8 5.78 -8.21 4.12
C ALA A 8 7.21 -8.09 3.55
N PHE A 9 8.04 -7.18 4.08
CA PHE A 9 9.45 -7.06 3.68
C PHE A 9 10.24 -8.34 3.97
N ALA A 10 9.97 -9.01 5.10
CA ALA A 10 10.65 -10.25 5.46
C ALA A 10 10.26 -11.41 4.52
N GLY A 11 9.00 -11.47 4.09
CA GLY A 11 8.45 -12.53 3.25
C GLY A 11 8.60 -12.33 1.74
N CYS A 12 8.94 -11.13 1.27
CA CYS A 12 9.12 -10.83 -0.15
C CYS A 12 10.53 -11.27 -0.63
N ARG A 13 10.74 -12.59 -0.73
CA ARG A 13 12.01 -13.20 -1.17
C ARG A 13 11.76 -14.32 -2.18
N ALA A 14 12.73 -14.57 -3.05
CA ALA A 14 12.59 -15.54 -4.13
C ALA A 14 12.28 -16.95 -3.62
N GLU A 15 12.83 -17.32 -2.46
CA GLU A 15 12.61 -18.63 -1.83
C GLU A 15 11.19 -18.79 -1.25
N VAL A 16 10.45 -17.68 -1.09
CA VAL A 16 9.13 -17.66 -0.46
C VAL A 16 8.03 -17.46 -1.49
N VAL A 17 8.19 -16.50 -2.40
CA VAL A 17 7.15 -16.11 -3.37
C VAL A 17 7.50 -16.48 -4.82
N GLY A 18 8.67 -17.07 -5.04
CA GLY A 18 9.17 -17.39 -6.38
C GLY A 18 9.82 -16.18 -7.07
N ARG A 19 10.80 -16.47 -7.94
CA ARG A 19 11.54 -15.45 -8.70
C ARG A 19 10.64 -14.69 -9.69
N LEU A 20 9.78 -15.40 -10.41
CA LEU A 20 8.87 -14.81 -11.40
C LEU A 20 7.95 -13.75 -10.80
N THR A 21 7.45 -13.97 -9.58
CA THR A 21 6.64 -12.99 -8.85
C THR A 21 7.42 -11.70 -8.60
N LEU A 22 8.70 -11.82 -8.21
CA LEU A 22 9.57 -10.67 -7.97
C LEU A 22 9.94 -9.92 -9.26
N GLU A 23 10.05 -10.62 -10.38
CA GLU A 23 10.29 -10.00 -11.69
C GLU A 23 9.04 -9.26 -12.18
N VAL A 24 7.85 -9.86 -12.05
CA VAL A 24 6.58 -9.20 -12.43
C VAL A 24 6.32 -7.95 -11.62
N ILE A 25 6.51 -7.97 -10.30
CA ILE A 25 6.26 -6.77 -9.48
C ILE A 25 7.30 -5.66 -9.73
N GLU A 26 8.50 -5.99 -10.23
CA GLU A 26 9.50 -5.00 -10.65
C GLU A 26 9.31 -4.54 -12.09
N ARG A 27 8.43 -5.19 -12.85
CA ARG A 27 8.18 -4.89 -14.25
C ARG A 27 7.79 -3.43 -14.41
N ARG A 28 8.37 -2.80 -15.45
CA ARG A 28 8.01 -1.46 -15.90
C ARG A 28 7.20 -1.65 -17.17
N GLU A 29 6.04 -1.00 -17.26
CA GLU A 29 5.18 -1.11 -18.44
C GLU A 29 5.77 -0.38 -19.66
N THR A 30 6.61 0.63 -19.43
CA THR A 30 7.24 1.44 -20.49
C THR A 30 8.77 1.50 -20.34
N GLY A 31 9.50 1.33 -21.45
CA GLY A 31 10.91 1.71 -21.56
C GLY A 31 11.97 0.61 -21.31
N ALA A 32 11.60 -0.67 -21.25
CA ALA A 32 12.57 -1.77 -21.21
C ALA A 32 12.15 -2.92 -22.13
N GLU A 33 13.05 -3.40 -23.01
CA GLU A 33 12.82 -4.50 -23.96
C GLU A 33 12.70 -5.87 -23.27
N SER A 34 13.36 -6.05 -22.12
CA SER A 34 13.17 -7.17 -21.20
C SER A 34 13.36 -6.68 -19.76
N ASN A 35 12.64 -7.26 -18.80
CA ASN A 35 12.80 -6.93 -17.38
C ASN A 35 12.90 -8.20 -16.53
N GLU A 36 14.06 -8.84 -16.61
CA GLU A 36 14.43 -10.04 -15.85
C GLU A 36 14.96 -9.73 -14.45
N ARG A 37 14.93 -8.45 -14.03
CA ARG A 37 15.48 -8.04 -12.73
C ARG A 37 14.44 -8.28 -11.63
N PRO A 38 14.70 -9.16 -10.65
CA PRO A 38 13.77 -9.35 -9.55
C PRO A 38 13.77 -8.14 -8.61
N PHE A 39 12.61 -7.87 -8.02
CA PHE A 39 12.47 -6.94 -6.91
C PHE A 39 13.28 -7.40 -5.69
N TYR A 40 14.14 -6.53 -5.16
CA TYR A 40 14.98 -6.82 -3.99
C TYR A 40 14.43 -6.18 -2.72
N ALA A 41 13.63 -6.92 -1.95
CA ALA A 41 13.01 -6.43 -0.72
C ALA A 41 13.96 -6.33 0.49
N ARG A 42 15.24 -6.73 0.37
CA ARG A 42 16.16 -6.77 1.51
C ARG A 42 16.66 -5.37 1.87
N HIS A 43 15.93 -4.69 2.73
CA HIS A 43 16.30 -3.38 3.26
C HIS A 43 16.79 -3.46 4.72
N LYS A 44 17.60 -2.46 5.12
CA LYS A 44 17.97 -2.26 6.53
C LYS A 44 16.71 -1.97 7.36
N VAL A 45 16.70 -2.41 8.62
CA VAL A 45 15.55 -2.21 9.55
C VAL A 45 15.14 -0.74 9.66
N GLN A 46 16.13 0.17 9.68
CA GLN A 46 15.87 1.62 9.72
C GLN A 46 15.18 2.12 8.44
N THR A 47 15.53 1.60 7.27
CA THR A 47 14.86 1.92 6.00
C THR A 47 13.42 1.45 6.04
N VAL A 48 13.16 0.21 6.46
CA VAL A 48 11.80 -0.33 6.57
C VAL A 48 10.95 0.51 7.54
N LYS A 49 11.53 0.98 8.65
CA LYS A 49 10.85 1.90 9.58
C LYS A 49 10.44 3.20 8.89
N LYS A 50 11.38 3.88 8.22
CA LYS A 50 11.13 5.13 7.48
C LYS A 50 10.07 4.95 6.39
N TYR A 51 10.15 3.86 5.64
CA TYR A 51 9.21 3.54 4.57
C TYR A 51 7.81 3.26 5.12
N SER A 52 7.73 2.51 6.22
CA SER A 52 6.46 2.23 6.90
C SER A 52 5.77 3.50 7.39
N GLU A 53 6.54 4.50 7.82
CA GLU A 53 5.98 5.78 8.28
C GLU A 53 5.25 6.52 7.15
N LYS A 54 5.74 6.47 5.90
CA LYS A 54 5.08 7.14 4.77
C LYS A 54 3.71 6.55 4.46
N VAL A 55 3.60 5.22 4.40
CA VAL A 55 2.31 4.53 4.23
C VAL A 55 1.34 4.88 5.37
N VAL A 56 1.84 4.86 6.62
CA VAL A 56 1.00 5.21 7.79
C VAL A 56 0.55 6.66 7.73
N GLN A 57 1.39 7.60 7.29
CA GLN A 57 1.01 9.00 7.15
C GLN A 57 -0.14 9.18 6.16
N VAL A 58 -0.11 8.50 5.00
CA VAL A 58 -1.21 8.53 4.02
C VAL A 58 -2.50 7.97 4.61
N LEU A 59 -2.44 6.80 5.25
CA LEU A 59 -3.64 6.19 5.88
C LEU A 59 -4.20 7.09 7.00
N CYS A 60 -3.34 7.70 7.81
CA CYS A 60 -3.76 8.61 8.87
C CYS A 60 -4.32 9.92 8.33
N TYR A 61 -3.83 10.41 7.19
CA TYR A 61 -4.41 11.56 6.49
C TYR A 61 -5.85 11.24 6.10
N LEU A 62 -6.06 10.16 5.33
CA LEU A 62 -7.39 9.74 4.87
C LEU A 62 -8.36 9.53 6.03
N TRP A 63 -7.92 8.86 7.09
CA TRP A 63 -8.71 8.66 8.30
C TRP A 63 -9.19 9.98 8.92
N ARG A 64 -8.31 10.99 8.99
CA ARG A 64 -8.63 12.26 9.64
C ARG A 64 -9.50 13.15 8.79
N THR A 65 -9.36 13.11 7.47
CA THR A 65 -10.04 14.01 6.55
C THR A 65 -11.35 13.46 6.01
N TYR A 66 -11.55 12.15 5.99
CA TYR A 66 -12.70 11.53 5.29
C TYR A 66 -14.08 12.07 5.71
N GLU A 67 -14.27 12.30 7.02
CA GLU A 67 -15.53 12.80 7.60
C GLU A 67 -15.54 14.31 7.85
N GLN A 68 -14.48 15.03 7.45
CA GLN A 68 -14.42 16.48 7.69
C GLN A 68 -15.35 17.21 6.72
N PRO A 69 -16.15 18.20 7.18
CA PRO A 69 -16.96 19.03 6.30
C PRO A 69 -16.14 19.76 5.24
N GLU A 70 -14.94 20.23 5.62
CA GLU A 70 -13.99 20.92 4.76
C GLU A 70 -12.90 19.97 4.20
N ARG A 71 -13.26 18.71 3.94
CA ARG A 71 -12.29 17.73 3.43
C ARG A 71 -11.74 18.17 2.06
N PRO A 72 -10.47 17.84 1.75
CA PRO A 72 -9.94 18.02 0.41
C PRO A 72 -10.78 17.26 -0.64
N SER A 73 -10.82 17.76 -1.87
CA SER A 73 -11.75 17.34 -2.94
C SER A 73 -11.47 15.95 -3.54
N TYR A 74 -10.85 15.05 -2.78
CA TYR A 74 -10.67 13.67 -3.18
C TYR A 74 -11.97 12.87 -3.01
N TRP A 75 -12.10 11.82 -3.81
CA TRP A 75 -13.13 10.78 -3.66
C TRP A 75 -12.49 9.44 -3.32
N LEU A 76 -13.29 8.60 -2.68
CA LEU A 76 -12.99 7.19 -2.47
C LEU A 76 -14.00 6.38 -3.28
N THR A 77 -13.56 5.25 -3.84
CA THR A 77 -14.50 4.31 -4.47
C THR A 77 -15.39 3.67 -3.41
N ALA A 78 -16.55 3.14 -3.78
CA ALA A 78 -17.46 2.46 -2.84
C ALA A 78 -16.76 1.36 -2.02
N ARG A 79 -15.82 0.63 -2.64
CA ARG A 79 -14.97 -0.37 -1.96
C ARG A 79 -14.05 0.26 -0.92
N GLN A 80 -13.39 1.37 -1.26
CA GLN A 80 -12.49 2.09 -0.35
C GLN A 80 -13.26 2.70 0.83
N GLU A 81 -14.45 3.28 0.60
CA GLU A 81 -15.32 3.82 1.64
C GLU A 81 -15.78 2.72 2.60
N ALA A 82 -16.26 1.59 2.08
CA ALA A 82 -16.68 0.45 2.90
C ALA A 82 -15.53 -0.08 3.78
N LEU A 83 -14.30 -0.15 3.24
CA LEU A 83 -13.13 -0.57 3.98
C LEU A 83 -12.74 0.44 5.07
N LEU A 84 -12.78 1.74 4.78
CA LEU A 84 -12.48 2.78 5.75
C LEU A 84 -13.51 2.81 6.89
N TRP A 85 -14.79 2.71 6.55
CA TRP A 85 -15.88 2.60 7.52
C TRP A 85 -15.74 1.35 8.39
N SER A 86 -15.45 0.19 7.81
CA SER A 86 -15.17 -1.04 8.56
C SER A 86 -13.99 -0.86 9.54
N LEU A 87 -12.95 -0.14 9.11
CA LEU A 87 -11.79 0.16 9.94
C LEU A 87 -12.18 1.03 11.15
N GLN A 88 -13.08 2.02 10.97
CA GLN A 88 -13.67 2.80 12.06
C GLN A 88 -14.43 1.94 13.06
N GLN A 89 -15.28 1.02 12.58
CA GLN A 89 -16.02 0.12 13.46
C GLN A 89 -15.10 -0.78 14.28
N ILE A 90 -14.06 -1.35 13.65
CA ILE A 90 -13.08 -2.16 14.39
C ILE A 90 -12.31 -1.30 15.39
N ALA A 91 -11.92 -0.08 15.01
CA ALA A 91 -11.21 0.86 15.89
C ALA A 91 -12.05 1.33 17.08
N SER A 92 -13.38 1.29 17.00
CA SER A 92 -14.28 1.58 18.10
C SER A 92 -14.61 0.37 18.96
N SER A 93 -14.34 -0.86 18.49
CA SER A 93 -14.64 -2.09 19.24
C SER A 93 -13.75 -2.32 20.47
N THR A 94 -14.26 -3.06 21.48
CA THR A 94 -13.54 -3.45 22.72
C THR A 94 -12.94 -4.85 22.64
N GLN A 95 -12.87 -5.46 21.45
CA GLN A 95 -12.41 -6.85 21.31
C GLN A 95 -10.89 -7.00 21.46
N ASP A 96 -10.44 -8.10 22.06
CA ASP A 96 -9.01 -8.38 22.29
C ASP A 96 -8.19 -8.53 20.98
N ARG A 97 -8.79 -9.06 19.91
CA ARG A 97 -8.14 -9.22 18.59
C ARG A 97 -8.20 -7.97 17.70
N LYS A 98 -8.55 -6.81 18.26
CA LYS A 98 -8.70 -5.55 17.52
C LYS A 98 -7.47 -5.20 16.69
N ARG A 99 -6.26 -5.40 17.23
CA ARG A 99 -5.02 -5.02 16.55
C ARG A 99 -4.82 -5.79 15.24
N GLU A 100 -4.98 -7.11 15.24
CA GLU A 100 -4.81 -7.93 14.03
C GLU A 100 -5.86 -7.60 12.97
N LYS A 101 -7.12 -7.44 13.39
CA LYS A 101 -8.22 -7.05 12.49
C LYS A 101 -7.98 -5.67 11.87
N LEU A 102 -7.53 -4.69 12.67
CA LEU A 102 -7.16 -3.36 12.17
C LEU A 102 -6.03 -3.44 11.15
N GLU A 103 -5.01 -4.23 11.43
CA GLU A 103 -3.88 -4.37 10.52
C GLU A 103 -4.25 -5.03 9.20
N ALA A 104 -5.10 -6.07 9.23
CA ALA A 104 -5.65 -6.68 8.03
C ALA A 104 -6.50 -5.70 7.23
N ARG A 105 -7.40 -4.95 7.89
CA ARG A 105 -8.20 -3.92 7.20
C ARG A 105 -7.36 -2.77 6.64
N CYS A 106 -6.32 -2.33 7.33
CA CYS A 106 -5.38 -1.34 6.79
C CYS A 106 -4.71 -1.84 5.50
N LEU A 107 -4.33 -3.13 5.45
CA LEU A 107 -3.74 -3.73 4.26
C LEU A 107 -4.74 -3.74 3.11
N GLU A 108 -5.96 -4.23 3.34
CA GLU A 108 -7.00 -4.27 2.30
C GLU A 108 -7.37 -2.87 1.80
N LEU A 109 -7.45 -1.88 2.69
CA LEU A 109 -7.65 -0.49 2.29
C LEU A 109 -6.49 0.01 1.43
N TRP A 110 -5.23 -0.30 1.79
CA TRP A 110 -4.06 0.08 0.98
C TRP A 110 -4.11 -0.55 -0.42
N ILE A 111 -4.45 -1.83 -0.52
CA ILE A 111 -4.59 -2.51 -1.81
C ILE A 111 -5.73 -1.89 -2.62
N ALA A 112 -6.89 -1.63 -2.01
CA ALA A 112 -8.02 -0.99 -2.69
C ALA A 112 -7.71 0.45 -3.13
N LEU A 113 -6.83 1.17 -2.42
CA LEU A 113 -6.35 2.50 -2.82
C LEU A 113 -5.43 2.44 -4.04
N LEU A 114 -4.62 1.39 -4.16
CA LEU A 114 -3.77 1.15 -5.34
C LEU A 114 -4.59 0.70 -6.56
N ASP A 115 -5.64 -0.09 -6.33
CA ASP A 115 -6.58 -0.62 -7.33
C ASP A 115 -7.61 0.43 -7.81
N HIS A 116 -7.26 1.72 -7.76
CA HIS A 116 -8.12 2.81 -8.20
C HIS A 116 -7.79 3.15 -9.66
N SER A 117 -8.73 2.90 -10.56
CA SER A 117 -8.64 3.41 -11.94
C SER A 117 -8.58 4.94 -11.96
N LEU A 118 -7.53 5.49 -12.57
CA LEU A 118 -7.34 6.94 -12.71
C LEU A 118 -7.94 7.50 -14.00
N VAL A 119 -8.88 6.79 -14.64
CA VAL A 119 -9.53 7.25 -15.88
C VAL A 119 -10.38 8.49 -15.56
N GLY A 120 -9.95 9.65 -16.08
CA GLY A 120 -10.62 10.94 -15.89
C GLY A 120 -9.78 11.92 -15.10
N ASP A 121 -10.23 12.28 -13.89
CA ASP A 121 -9.59 13.29 -13.04
C ASP A 121 -8.80 12.62 -11.92
N GLU A 122 -7.51 12.39 -12.18
CA GLU A 122 -6.58 11.77 -11.22
C GLU A 122 -6.46 12.57 -9.91
N HIS A 123 -6.70 13.89 -9.94
CA HIS A 123 -6.63 14.75 -8.75
C HIS A 123 -7.70 14.43 -7.73
N LYS A 124 -8.72 13.65 -8.11
CA LYS A 124 -9.72 13.15 -7.17
C LYS A 124 -9.26 11.91 -6.41
N SER A 125 -8.20 11.19 -6.81
CA SER A 125 -7.78 9.99 -6.10
C SER A 125 -7.38 10.27 -4.65
N GLY A 126 -8.05 9.61 -3.69
CA GLY A 126 -7.69 9.72 -2.27
C GLY A 126 -6.23 9.33 -1.98
N LEU A 127 -5.69 8.33 -2.69
CA LEU A 127 -4.28 7.97 -2.57
C LEU A 127 -3.37 9.11 -3.01
N LEU A 128 -3.61 9.69 -4.20
CA LEU A 128 -2.80 10.79 -4.72
C LEU A 128 -2.92 12.04 -3.83
N SER A 129 -4.11 12.34 -3.31
CA SER A 129 -4.31 13.42 -2.36
C SER A 129 -3.48 13.23 -1.08
N GLY A 130 -3.48 12.01 -0.52
CA GLY A 130 -2.67 11.68 0.65
C GLY A 130 -1.17 11.72 0.39
N ILE A 131 -0.73 11.32 -0.81
CA ILE A 131 0.68 11.43 -1.23
C ILE A 131 1.08 12.90 -1.38
N ALA A 132 0.22 13.72 -1.99
CA ALA A 132 0.47 15.14 -2.22
C ALA A 132 0.72 15.88 -0.88
N VAL A 133 -0.06 15.58 0.16
CA VAL A 133 0.14 16.17 1.50
C VAL A 133 1.53 15.89 2.07
N LEU A 134 2.17 14.77 1.72
CA LEU A 134 3.54 14.48 2.17
C LEU A 134 4.60 15.36 1.50
N GLY A 135 4.25 16.04 0.40
CA GLY A 135 5.11 16.97 -0.32
C GLY A 135 5.00 18.41 0.17
N LEU A 136 4.11 18.71 1.11
CA LEU A 136 3.99 20.03 1.69
C LEU A 136 5.16 20.32 2.65
N LYS A 137 5.70 21.53 2.58
CA LYS A 137 6.67 22.00 3.56
C LYS A 137 5.99 22.19 4.92
N PRO A 138 6.69 21.89 6.02
CA PRO A 138 6.17 22.07 7.38
C PRO A 138 6.24 23.53 7.87
N ASP A 139 6.55 24.52 7.02
CA ASP A 139 6.71 25.90 7.43
C ASP A 139 5.37 26.63 7.64
N TYR A 140 5.27 27.31 8.77
CA TYR A 140 4.06 28.00 9.25
C TYR A 140 3.69 29.27 8.45
N HIS A 141 4.48 29.64 7.44
CA HIS A 141 4.33 30.90 6.69
C HIS A 141 3.76 30.74 5.28
N GLY A 142 3.19 29.57 4.97
CA GLY A 142 2.35 29.43 3.78
C GLY A 142 3.06 28.84 2.57
N GLY A 143 2.85 27.53 2.39
CA GLY A 143 2.34 27.03 1.13
C GLY A 143 3.37 26.68 0.06
N GLY A 144 4.53 26.16 0.46
CA GLY A 144 5.49 25.60 -0.49
C GLY A 144 5.39 24.08 -0.63
N TRP A 145 5.67 23.58 -1.83
CA TRP A 145 5.99 22.17 -2.05
C TRP A 145 7.49 21.96 -1.84
N VAL A 146 7.88 20.80 -1.30
CA VAL A 146 9.29 20.40 -1.28
C VAL A 146 9.80 20.24 -2.73
N PRO A 147 11.08 20.53 -3.01
CA PRO A 147 11.65 20.29 -4.33
C PRO A 147 11.48 18.84 -4.80
N ALA A 148 11.37 18.63 -6.11
CA ALA A 148 11.16 17.29 -6.68
C ALA A 148 12.22 16.26 -6.25
N HIS A 149 13.49 16.67 -6.13
CA HIS A 149 14.58 15.79 -5.68
C HIS A 149 14.45 15.39 -4.21
N ASP A 150 13.81 16.22 -3.37
CA ASP A 150 13.54 15.91 -1.96
C ASP A 150 12.26 15.07 -1.80
N PHE A 151 11.32 15.17 -2.75
CA PHE A 151 10.12 14.35 -2.77
C PHE A 151 10.34 12.94 -3.35
N SER A 152 11.30 12.80 -4.27
CA SER A 152 11.59 11.53 -4.95
C SER A 152 11.87 10.36 -3.98
N PRO A 153 12.60 10.55 -2.86
CA PRO A 153 12.74 9.52 -1.82
C PRO A 153 11.41 9.10 -1.16
N VAL A 154 10.43 10.02 -1.02
CA VAL A 154 9.09 9.72 -0.48
C VAL A 154 8.33 8.83 -1.45
N LEU A 155 8.32 9.18 -2.75
CA LEU A 155 7.71 8.36 -3.79
C LEU A 155 8.37 6.98 -3.87
N SER A 156 9.70 6.92 -3.85
CA SER A 156 10.45 5.65 -3.85
C SER A 156 10.08 4.76 -2.66
N ALA A 157 9.93 5.35 -1.47
CA ALA A 157 9.51 4.63 -0.27
C ALA A 157 8.09 4.07 -0.41
N LEU A 158 7.15 4.87 -0.92
CA LEU A 158 5.76 4.47 -1.13
C LEU A 158 5.63 3.37 -2.19
N ILE A 159 6.31 3.52 -3.34
CA ILE A 159 6.33 2.53 -4.42
C ILE A 159 6.92 1.21 -3.90
N THR A 160 8.09 1.26 -3.28
CA THR A 160 8.77 0.06 -2.76
C THR A 160 7.91 -0.67 -1.73
N THR A 161 7.28 0.08 -0.82
CA THR A 161 6.41 -0.52 0.20
C THR A 161 5.13 -1.07 -0.42
N SER A 162 4.56 -0.40 -1.42
CA SER A 162 3.37 -0.85 -2.13
C SER A 162 3.61 -2.17 -2.84
N LYS A 163 4.72 -2.30 -3.59
CA LYS A 163 5.14 -3.56 -4.22
C LYS A 163 5.21 -4.71 -3.21
N VAL A 164 5.86 -4.47 -2.07
CA VAL A 164 5.97 -5.44 -0.99
C VAL A 164 4.61 -5.83 -0.39
N LEU A 165 3.71 -4.87 -0.22
CA LEU A 165 2.37 -5.11 0.33
C LEU A 165 1.48 -5.87 -0.66
N VAL A 166 1.57 -5.59 -1.96
CA VAL A 166 0.86 -6.34 -3.02
C VAL A 166 1.28 -7.81 -2.99
N VAL A 167 2.59 -8.09 -3.02
CA VAL A 167 3.11 -9.47 -2.94
C VAL A 167 2.69 -10.16 -1.64
N HIS A 168 2.72 -9.44 -0.51
CA HIS A 168 2.29 -9.99 0.78
C HIS A 168 0.79 -10.31 0.80
N TYR A 169 -0.04 -9.44 0.21
CA TYR A 169 -1.48 -9.66 0.13
C TYR A 169 -1.82 -10.85 -0.77
N ALA A 170 -1.19 -10.95 -1.95
CA ALA A 170 -1.32 -12.10 -2.84
C ALA A 170 -0.90 -13.42 -2.15
N ARG A 171 0.18 -13.39 -1.35
CA ARG A 171 0.57 -14.55 -0.54
C ARG A 171 -0.49 -14.93 0.49
N GLN A 172 -1.06 -13.95 1.22
CA GLN A 172 -2.13 -14.24 2.19
C GLN A 172 -3.37 -14.83 1.53
N GLN A 173 -3.73 -14.37 0.33
CA GLN A 173 -4.81 -14.94 -0.46
C GLN A 173 -4.51 -16.40 -0.84
N ARG A 174 -3.31 -16.68 -1.37
CA ARG A 174 -2.88 -18.05 -1.68
C ARG A 174 -2.91 -18.94 -0.44
N ASP A 175 -2.34 -18.50 0.68
CA ASP A 175 -2.29 -19.29 1.91
C ASP A 175 -3.72 -19.61 2.41
N THR A 176 -4.66 -18.68 2.25
CA THR A 176 -6.08 -18.88 2.57
C THR A 176 -6.76 -19.84 1.58
N ALA A 177 -6.44 -19.73 0.29
CA ALA A 177 -6.98 -20.62 -0.75
C ALA A 177 -6.51 -22.06 -0.54
N LEU A 178 -5.22 -22.27 -0.27
CA LEU A 178 -4.64 -23.59 0.03
C LEU A 178 -5.30 -24.26 1.24
N GLN A 179 -5.77 -23.49 2.22
CA GLN A 179 -6.50 -24.04 3.37
C GLN A 179 -7.93 -24.49 3.02
N LYS A 180 -8.53 -23.91 1.98
CA LYS A 180 -9.90 -24.21 1.54
C LYS A 180 -9.92 -25.33 0.49
N ASP A 181 -9.09 -25.19 -0.53
CA ASP A 181 -8.98 -26.10 -1.67
C ASP A 181 -7.56 -26.00 -2.26
N PRO A 182 -6.69 -26.98 -1.96
CA PRO A 182 -5.32 -26.99 -2.48
C PRO A 182 -5.22 -27.04 -4.00
N ASP A 183 -6.19 -27.67 -4.69
CA ASP A 183 -6.07 -28.01 -6.11
C ASP A 183 -6.38 -26.81 -7.03
N THR A 184 -7.14 -25.82 -6.54
CA THR A 184 -7.51 -24.61 -7.28
C THR A 184 -6.76 -23.36 -6.82
N ALA A 185 -5.85 -23.49 -5.85
CA ALA A 185 -5.14 -22.36 -5.28
C ALA A 185 -4.10 -21.77 -6.26
N LEU A 186 -4.39 -20.56 -6.74
CA LEU A 186 -3.48 -19.80 -7.60
C LEU A 186 -2.11 -19.58 -6.93
N THR A 187 -1.09 -19.46 -7.77
CA THR A 187 0.25 -19.03 -7.36
C THR A 187 0.27 -17.55 -7.00
N VAL A 188 1.24 -17.15 -6.17
CA VAL A 188 1.45 -15.72 -5.86
C VAL A 188 1.75 -14.95 -7.15
N TYR A 189 2.42 -15.58 -8.11
CA TYR A 189 2.69 -15.00 -9.43
C TYR A 189 1.39 -14.67 -10.18
N GLU A 190 0.46 -15.62 -10.27
CA GLU A 190 -0.83 -15.43 -10.95
C GLU A 190 -1.65 -14.30 -10.28
N LEU A 191 -1.72 -14.32 -8.94
CA LEU A 191 -2.45 -13.31 -8.16
C LEU A 191 -1.86 -11.89 -8.25
N VAL A 192 -0.58 -11.74 -8.59
CA VAL A 192 0.07 -10.42 -8.77
C VAL A 192 -0.03 -9.94 -10.23
N ARG A 193 -0.29 -10.85 -11.17
CA ARG A 193 -0.35 -10.53 -12.60
C ARG A 193 -1.73 -10.06 -13.07
N GLU A 194 -2.79 -10.42 -12.34
CA GLU A 194 -4.17 -10.00 -12.56
C GLU A 194 -4.39 -8.53 -12.18
#